data_AF-A0A961GL33-F1
#
_entry.id   AF-A0A961GL33-F1
#
_cell.length_a   1.000
_cell.length_b   1.000
_cell.length_c   1.000
_cell.angle_alpha   90.00
_cell.angle_beta   90.00
_cell.angle_gamma   90.00
#
_symmetry.space_group_name_H-M   'P 1'
#
loop_
_entity.id
_entity.type
_entity.pdbx_description
1 polymer ?
#
loop_
_entity_poly.entity_id
_entity_poly.type
_entity_poly.pdbx_seq_one_letter_code
_entity_poly.pdbx_strand_id
1 'polypeptide(L)' 'ASYNAEIQASVKRLVWASDQCSSWYKTDSGKVTNNWPHYTIQYWARTRTPNLDAYEAVA' A
#
# COMPACT_ATOMS: atom_id res chain seq x y z
N ALA A 1 -12.47 -1.14 -1.26
CA ALA A 1 -11.79 -0.02 -1.94
C ALA A 1 -11.16 1.00 -0.97
N SER A 2 -11.81 1.33 0.16
CA SER A 2 -11.36 2.38 1.11
C SER A 2 -9.88 2.25 1.56
N TYR A 3 -9.45 1.05 1.96
CA TYR A 3 -8.06 0.82 2.41
C TYR A 3 -7.02 1.21 1.35
N ASN A 4 -7.17 0.74 0.11
CA ASN A 4 -6.21 1.09 -0.94
C ASN A 4 -6.23 2.60 -1.26
N ALA A 5 -7.39 3.27 -1.19
CA ALA A 5 -7.46 4.70 -1.41
C ALA A 5 -6.67 5.48 -0.33
N GLU A 6 -6.78 5.08 0.94
CA GLU A 6 -5.97 5.62 2.04
C GLU A 6 -4.47 5.41 1.80
N ILE A 7 -4.06 4.20 1.45
CA ILE A 7 -2.65 3.88 1.19
C ILE A 7 -2.11 4.71 0.01
N GLN A 8 -2.84 4.77 -1.10
CA GLN A 8 -2.42 5.54 -2.26
C GLN A 8 -2.33 7.04 -1.98
N ALA A 9 -3.22 7.59 -1.14
CA ALA A 9 -3.12 8.99 -0.70
C ALA A 9 -1.82 9.26 0.10
N SER A 10 -1.35 8.28 0.87
CA SER A 10 -0.07 8.37 1.59
C SER A 10 1.14 8.20 0.67
N VAL A 11 1.09 7.27 -0.30
CA VAL A 11 2.20 7.06 -1.24
C VAL A 11 2.49 8.30 -2.09
N LYS A 12 1.47 9.09 -2.44
CA LYS A 12 1.62 10.35 -3.20
C LYS A 12 2.58 11.37 -2.56
N ARG A 13 2.86 11.25 -1.25
CA ARG A 13 3.78 12.15 -0.53
C ARG A 13 5.24 11.66 -0.52
N LEU A 14 5.54 10.52 -1.16
CA LEU A 14 6.84 9.87 -1.13
C LEU A 14 7.56 9.98 -2.47
N VAL A 15 8.89 9.82 -2.43
CA VAL A 15 9.75 9.98 -3.62
C VAL A 15 9.36 9.04 -4.77
N TRP A 16 8.85 7.84 -4.47
CA TRP A 16 8.45 6.86 -5.48
C TRP A 16 7.25 7.31 -6.32
N ALA A 17 6.42 8.22 -5.80
CA ALA A 17 5.29 8.79 -6.52
C ALA A 17 5.65 10.05 -7.32
N SER A 18 6.88 10.56 -7.20
CA SER A 18 7.35 11.71 -7.97
C SER A 18 7.41 11.40 -9.46
N ASP A 19 7.03 12.37 -10.30
CA ASP A 19 7.18 12.28 -11.75
C ASP A 19 8.65 12.18 -12.19
N GLN A 20 9.57 12.68 -11.37
CA GLN A 20 11.02 12.62 -11.61
C GLN A 20 11.63 11.25 -11.22
N CYS A 21 10.87 10.38 -10.56
CA CYS A 21 11.32 9.05 -10.17
C CYS A 21 10.78 8.00 -11.14
N SER A 22 11.66 7.43 -11.96
CA SER A 22 11.36 6.20 -12.71
C SER A 22 11.80 5.00 -11.87
N SER A 23 10.86 4.15 -11.49
CA SER A 23 11.13 2.96 -10.69
C SER A 23 10.18 1.83 -11.05
N TRP A 24 10.63 0.59 -10.87
CA TRP A 24 9.83 -0.61 -11.12
C TRP A 24 8.63 -0.76 -10.18
N TYR A 25 8.53 0.09 -9.15
CA TYR A 25 7.42 0.12 -8.20
C TYR A 25 6.19 0.86 -8.71
N LYS A 26 6.33 1.64 -9.80
CA LYS A 26 5.31 2.53 -10.35
C LYS A 26 4.84 2.00 -11.71
N THR A 27 3.53 1.88 -11.89
CA THR A 27 2.93 1.53 -13.18
C THR A 27 3.04 2.68 -14.17
N ASP A 28 2.80 2.41 -15.46
CA ASP A 28 2.72 3.43 -16.50
C ASP A 28 1.66 4.51 -16.22
N SER A 29 0.61 4.15 -15.47
CA SER A 29 -0.43 5.08 -15.00
C SER A 29 -0.03 5.89 -13.76
N GLY A 30 1.22 5.80 -13.31
CA GLY A 30 1.73 6.51 -12.14
C GLY A 30 1.36 5.89 -10.78
N LYS A 31 0.72 4.72 -10.75
CA LYS A 31 0.30 4.08 -9.49
C LYS A 31 1.46 3.28 -8.91
N VAL A 32 1.83 3.57 -7.66
CA VAL A 32 2.83 2.77 -6.94
C VAL A 32 2.16 1.57 -6.29
N THR A 33 2.65 0.36 -6.57
CA THR A 33 2.02 -0.90 -6.15
C THR A 33 2.83 -1.68 -5.12
N ASN A 34 4.12 -1.38 -4.97
CA ASN A 34 5.03 -2.21 -4.19
C ASN A 34 5.28 -1.68 -2.77
N ASN A 35 5.56 -0.38 -2.61
CA ASN A 35 6.07 0.15 -1.34
C ASN A 35 4.95 0.52 -0.35
N TRP A 36 5.14 0.11 0.91
CA TRP A 36 4.37 0.58 2.05
C TRP A 36 4.78 2.02 2.42
N PRO A 37 3.83 2.98 2.55
CA PRO A 37 4.18 4.39 2.73
C PRO A 37 4.41 4.84 4.17
N HIS A 38 4.36 3.92 5.14
CA HIS A 38 4.48 4.26 6.56
C HIS A 38 5.58 3.47 7.27
N TYR A 39 5.75 3.71 8.58
CA TYR A 39 6.71 2.96 9.39
C TYR A 39 6.34 1.47 9.47
N THR A 40 7.36 0.61 9.59
CA THR A 40 7.19 -0.85 9.75
C THR A 40 6.36 -1.22 10.97
N ILE A 41 6.48 -0.46 12.08
CA ILE A 41 5.68 -0.69 13.30
C ILE A 41 4.18 -0.47 13.02
N GLN A 42 3.82 0.47 12.13
CA GLN A 42 2.43 0.68 11.73
C GLN A 42 1.91 -0.46 10.86
N TYR A 43 2.76 -1.00 9.96
CA TYR A 43 2.40 -2.18 9.20
C TYR A 43 2.10 -3.35 10.14
N TRP A 44 3.03 -3.66 11.06
CA TRP A 44 2.85 -4.70 12.07
C TRP A 44 1.56 -4.51 12.87
N ALA A 45 1.31 -3.31 13.39
CA ALA A 45 0.09 -3.04 14.17
C ALA A 45 -1.20 -3.23 13.36
N ARG A 46 -1.19 -2.86 12.07
CA ARG A 46 -2.36 -2.99 11.17
C ARG A 46 -2.61 -4.43 10.73
N THR A 47 -1.60 -5.28 10.68
CA THR A 47 -1.71 -6.65 10.16
C THR A 47 -1.58 -7.74 11.23
N ARG A 48 -1.29 -7.41 12.49
CA ARG A 48 -1.06 -8.41 13.57
C ARG A 48 -2.25 -9.32 13.86
N THR A 49 -3.46 -8.89 13.53
CA THR A 49 -4.68 -9.68 13.71
C THR A 49 -5.50 -9.60 12.43
N PRO A 50 -5.69 -10.71 11.70
CA PRO A 50 -6.48 -10.70 10.48
C PRO A 50 -7.96 -10.48 10.81
N ASN A 51 -8.65 -9.69 9.99
CA ASN A 51 -10.10 -9.62 10.02
C ASN A 51 -10.67 -10.85 9.29
N LEU A 52 -11.09 -11.87 10.03
CA LEU A 52 -11.57 -13.14 9.44
C LEU A 52 -12.81 -12.96 8.56
N ASP A 53 -13.63 -11.94 8.78
CA ASP A 53 -14.79 -11.64 7.93
C ASP A 53 -14.41 -11.23 6.50
N ALA A 54 -13.13 -10.88 6.28
CA ALA A 54 -12.60 -10.54 4.96
C ALA A 54 -12.04 -11.74 4.18
N TYR A 55 -12.13 -12.96 4.72
CA TYR A 55 -11.57 -14.17 4.14
C TYR A 55 -12.63 -15.25 3.94
N GLU A 56 -12.50 -16.00 2.85
CA GLU A 56 -13.22 -17.25 2.65
C GLU A 56 -12.37 -18.39 3.22
N ALA A 57 -12.93 -19.15 4.16
CA ALA A 57 -12.27 -20.33 4.70
C ALA A 57 -12.36 -21.48 3.68
N VAL A 58 -11.19 -22.02 3.31
CA VAL A 58 -11.08 -23.20 2.46
C VAL A 58 -10.56 -24.38 3.29
N ALA A 59 -11.18 -25.55 3.10
CA ALA A 59 -10.84 -26.80 3.77
C ALA A 59 -9.82 -27.62 2.97
#